data_AF-A0A6G1ST81-F1
#
_entry.id   AF-A0A6G1ST81-F1
#
_cell.length_a   1.000
_cell.length_b   1.000
_cell.length_c   1.000
_cell.angle_alpha   90.00
_cell.angle_beta   90.00
_cell.angle_gamma   90.00
#
_symmetry.space_group_name_H-M   'P 1'
#
loop_
_entity.id
_entity.type
_entity.pdbx_description
1 polymer ?
#
loop_
_entity_poly.entity_id
_entity_poly.type
_entity_poly.pdbx_seq_one_letter_code
_entity_poly.pdbx_strand_id
1 'polypeptide(L)'
;MSDDVAVILLAAGRSERMGGEDKLWADLHGEPVVAWSLRALARLDGVGGTVVVAPSARFETLRAFVDYAGLGPMRLVEGGPRRQDSVAAGIAVAPEARWYLVHDAARPLVSRELAKLVLAAARKHGAAVPVVPVHDTIKRVEDGRVVETIDRAPLRAVQTPQAFAAGLLQRAHAEVRADATDDASMLEQIGVTVATVDGDPVNLKLTTPADLLVARALLAARGDAGTHEAAEGAEAGKGGAR
;
A
#
# COMPACT_ATOMS: atom_id res chain seq x y z
N MET A 1 22.32 2.53 -8.97
CA MET A 1 21.55 1.40 -8.39
C MET A 1 20.71 0.85 -9.52
N SER A 2 20.61 -0.47 -9.72
CA SER A 2 19.76 -1.01 -10.79
C SER A 2 18.30 -0.87 -10.38
N ASP A 3 17.46 -0.48 -11.32
CA ASP A 3 16.01 -0.35 -11.18
C ASP A 3 15.33 -1.73 -11.19
N ASP A 4 15.59 -2.53 -10.15
CA ASP A 4 15.22 -3.95 -10.07
C ASP A 4 13.95 -4.24 -9.25
N VAL A 5 13.33 -3.19 -8.70
CA VAL A 5 12.10 -3.26 -7.91
C VAL A 5 10.91 -2.76 -8.72
N ALA A 6 9.82 -3.52 -8.74
CA ALA A 6 8.51 -3.05 -9.16
C ALA A 6 7.59 -2.89 -7.95
N VAL A 7 6.96 -1.73 -7.82
CA VAL A 7 5.89 -1.52 -6.83
C VAL A 7 4.58 -2.02 -7.44
N ILE A 8 3.83 -2.84 -6.71
CA ILE A 8 2.46 -3.22 -7.05
C ILE A 8 1.54 -2.54 -6.04
N LEU A 9 0.89 -1.46 -6.46
CA LEU A 9 -0.05 -0.71 -5.63
C LEU A 9 -1.49 -1.21 -5.87
N LEU A 10 -2.08 -1.82 -4.85
CA LEU A 10 -3.42 -2.36 -4.91
C LEU A 10 -4.45 -1.28 -4.60
N ALA A 11 -5.17 -0.86 -5.63
CA ALA A 11 -6.22 0.15 -5.60
C ALA A 11 -7.57 -0.35 -6.19
N ALA A 12 -7.73 -1.66 -6.36
CA ALA A 12 -8.94 -2.28 -6.93
C ALA A 12 -9.97 -2.77 -5.90
N GLY A 13 -9.68 -2.59 -4.60
CA GLY A 13 -10.55 -3.08 -3.53
C GLY A 13 -11.89 -2.33 -3.47
N ARG A 14 -13.00 -3.06 -3.44
CA ARG A 14 -14.34 -2.50 -3.24
C ARG A 14 -14.55 -2.07 -1.78
N SER A 15 -15.04 -0.84 -1.59
CA SER A 15 -15.22 -0.21 -0.28
C SER A 15 -16.58 -0.52 0.37
N GLU A 16 -16.95 -1.81 0.44
CA GLU A 16 -18.28 -2.25 0.92
C GLU A 16 -18.55 -1.85 2.39
N ARG A 17 -17.50 -1.73 3.20
CA ARG A 17 -17.56 -1.37 4.63
C ARG A 17 -17.61 0.15 4.91
N MET A 18 -17.61 0.98 3.87
CA MET A 18 -17.53 2.46 3.97
C MET A 18 -18.83 3.17 3.54
N GLY A 19 -19.97 2.48 3.56
CA GLY A 19 -21.27 3.10 3.27
C GLY A 19 -21.47 3.53 1.82
N GLY A 20 -20.68 3.02 0.86
CA GLY A 20 -20.83 3.27 -0.57
C GLY A 20 -19.84 4.28 -1.17
N GLU A 21 -19.10 5.03 -0.35
CA GLU A 21 -18.00 5.88 -0.82
C GLU A 21 -16.72 5.05 -1.02
N ASP A 22 -16.10 5.20 -2.18
CA ASP A 22 -14.86 4.51 -2.48
C ASP A 22 -13.68 5.19 -1.75
N LYS A 23 -13.31 4.62 -0.61
CA LYS A 23 -12.35 5.16 0.36
C LYS A 23 -11.00 5.55 -0.23
N LEU A 24 -10.60 4.94 -1.34
CA LEU A 24 -9.33 5.25 -2.01
C LEU A 24 -9.36 6.61 -2.72
N TRP A 25 -10.57 7.13 -2.97
CA TRP A 25 -10.81 8.43 -3.59
C TRP A 25 -11.44 9.44 -2.62
N ALA A 26 -11.63 9.04 -1.35
CA ALA A 26 -12.01 9.99 -0.32
C ALA A 26 -10.93 11.07 -0.20
N ASP A 27 -11.38 12.31 0.02
CA ASP A 27 -10.49 13.43 0.26
C ASP A 27 -9.64 13.17 1.52
N LEU A 28 -8.37 13.52 1.43
CA LEU A 28 -7.40 13.54 2.51
C LEU A 28 -6.50 14.77 2.29
N HIS A 29 -6.88 15.89 2.91
CA HIS A 29 -6.20 17.19 2.75
C HIS A 29 -6.10 17.67 1.29
N GLY A 30 -7.21 17.65 0.55
CA GLY A 30 -7.29 18.17 -0.82
C GLY A 30 -6.95 17.14 -1.91
N GLU A 31 -6.47 15.96 -1.52
CA GLU A 31 -6.08 14.90 -2.45
C GLU A 31 -6.71 13.55 -2.10
N PRO A 32 -6.97 12.68 -3.08
CA PRO A 32 -7.53 11.36 -2.81
C PRO A 32 -6.54 10.49 -2.04
N VAL A 33 -7.01 9.62 -1.14
CA VAL A 33 -6.18 8.68 -0.36
C VAL A 33 -5.12 7.95 -1.20
N VAL A 34 -5.46 7.48 -2.40
CA VAL A 34 -4.50 6.78 -3.29
C VAL A 34 -3.32 7.66 -3.72
N ALA A 35 -3.49 8.98 -3.83
CA ALA A 35 -2.44 9.93 -4.20
C ALA A 35 -1.30 9.94 -3.18
N TRP A 36 -1.64 9.88 -1.90
CA TRP A 36 -0.68 9.83 -0.80
C TRP A 36 0.20 8.57 -0.85
N SER A 37 -0.43 7.41 -1.02
CA SER A 37 0.26 6.13 -1.20
C SER A 37 1.17 6.14 -2.44
N LEU A 38 0.68 6.68 -3.57
CA LEU A 38 1.45 6.81 -4.81
C LEU A 38 2.69 7.66 -4.61
N ARG A 39 2.56 8.86 -4.01
CA ARG A 39 3.68 9.78 -3.78
C ARG A 39 4.75 9.18 -2.87
N ALA A 40 4.33 8.48 -1.82
CA ALA A 40 5.25 7.85 -0.88
C ALA A 40 6.12 6.79 -1.58
N LEU A 41 5.54 6.02 -2.49
CA LEU A 41 6.22 4.89 -3.14
C LEU A 41 6.93 5.25 -4.45
N ALA A 42 6.41 6.20 -5.23
CA ALA A 42 7.00 6.64 -6.49
C ALA A 42 8.38 7.29 -6.32
N ARG A 43 8.70 7.78 -5.12
CA ARG A 43 9.95 8.45 -4.79
C ARG A 43 10.95 7.54 -4.05
N LEU A 44 10.82 6.22 -4.21
CA LEU A 44 11.75 5.24 -3.65
C LEU A 44 12.92 5.00 -4.61
N ASP A 45 14.14 5.10 -4.08
CA ASP A 45 15.35 4.81 -4.85
C ASP A 45 15.40 3.33 -5.27
N GLY A 46 15.73 3.07 -6.54
CA GLY A 46 15.85 1.71 -7.10
C GLY A 46 14.53 1.06 -7.51
N VAL A 47 13.43 1.83 -7.53
CA VAL A 47 12.16 1.41 -8.13
C VAL A 47 12.15 1.73 -9.63
N GLY A 48 12.06 0.71 -10.47
CA GLY A 48 12.01 0.86 -11.93
C GLY A 48 10.63 1.21 -12.49
N GLY A 49 9.59 1.12 -11.66
CA GLY A 49 8.26 1.58 -12.02
C GLY A 49 7.21 1.15 -11.01
N THR A 50 6.07 1.83 -11.06
CA THR A 50 4.89 1.49 -10.27
C THR A 50 3.82 0.87 -11.17
N VAL A 51 3.29 -0.27 -10.75
CA VAL A 51 2.09 -0.88 -11.32
C VAL A 51 0.93 -0.57 -10.38
N VAL A 52 -0.06 0.19 -10.86
CA VAL A 52 -1.28 0.44 -10.10
C VAL A 52 -2.36 -0.49 -10.61
N VAL A 53 -2.87 -1.31 -9.70
CA VAL A 53 -3.95 -2.24 -9.97
C VAL A 53 -5.25 -1.58 -9.52
N ALA A 54 -6.07 -1.14 -10.45
CA ALA A 54 -7.27 -0.34 -10.18
C ALA A 54 -8.42 -0.70 -11.14
N PRO A 55 -9.67 -0.31 -10.88
CA PRO A 55 -10.74 -0.47 -11.85
C PRO A 55 -10.42 0.34 -13.12
N SER A 56 -10.66 -0.24 -14.30
CA SER A 56 -10.38 0.42 -15.59
C SER A 56 -11.02 1.80 -15.73
N ALA A 57 -12.21 2.00 -15.15
CA ALA A 57 -12.91 3.28 -15.07
C ALA A 57 -12.12 4.42 -14.37
N ARG A 58 -11.05 4.09 -13.62
CA ARG A 58 -10.19 5.06 -12.92
C ARG A 58 -8.90 5.37 -13.66
N PHE A 59 -8.62 4.72 -14.79
CA PHE A 59 -7.32 4.84 -15.45
C PHE A 59 -7.02 6.24 -15.95
N GLU A 60 -8.01 6.93 -16.51
CA GLU A 60 -7.83 8.31 -16.99
C GLU A 60 -7.47 9.26 -15.84
N THR A 61 -8.22 9.21 -14.74
CA THR A 61 -7.95 10.00 -13.53
C THR A 61 -6.55 9.70 -12.95
N LEU A 62 -6.15 8.43 -12.91
CA LEU A 62 -4.84 8.03 -12.40
C LEU A 62 -3.70 8.53 -13.29
N ARG A 63 -3.83 8.46 -14.62
CA ARG A 63 -2.84 8.99 -15.56
C ARG A 63 -2.67 10.50 -15.38
N ALA A 64 -3.78 11.24 -15.38
CA ALA A 64 -3.77 12.68 -15.19
C ALA A 64 -3.08 13.08 -13.87
N PHE A 65 -3.36 12.36 -12.78
CA PHE A 65 -2.69 12.60 -11.49
C PHE A 65 -1.18 12.31 -11.54
N VAL A 66 -0.78 11.18 -12.13
CA VAL A 66 0.65 10.82 -12.23
C VAL A 66 1.44 11.81 -13.08
N ASP A 67 0.87 12.26 -14.19
CA ASP A 67 1.46 13.26 -15.06
C ASP A 67 1.59 14.59 -14.33
N TYR A 68 0.52 15.04 -13.67
CA TYR A 68 0.51 16.27 -12.86
C TYR A 68 1.54 16.24 -11.72
N ALA A 69 1.59 15.13 -10.98
CA ALA A 69 2.46 14.99 -9.81
C ALA A 69 3.91 14.58 -10.16
N GLY A 70 4.20 14.31 -11.44
CA GLY A 70 5.53 13.93 -11.92
C GLY A 70 6.05 12.63 -11.28
N LEU A 71 5.20 11.62 -11.14
CA LEU A 71 5.53 10.38 -10.40
C LEU A 71 6.32 9.33 -11.21
N GLY A 72 6.72 9.67 -12.44
CA GLY A 72 7.51 8.79 -13.30
C GLY A 72 6.68 7.68 -13.97
N PRO A 73 7.34 6.66 -14.55
CA PRO A 73 6.68 5.63 -15.33
C PRO A 73 5.72 4.80 -14.48
N MET A 74 4.46 4.76 -14.92
CA MET A 74 3.39 3.99 -14.29
C MET A 74 2.72 3.07 -15.30
N ARG A 75 2.52 1.81 -14.92
CA ARG A 75 1.64 0.86 -15.61
C ARG A 75 0.31 0.78 -14.87
N LEU A 76 -0.78 0.76 -15.62
CA LEU A 76 -2.13 0.56 -15.09
C LEU A 76 -2.65 -0.80 -15.54
N VAL A 77 -3.20 -1.57 -14.62
CA VAL A 77 -3.80 -2.87 -14.91
C VAL A 77 -5.09 -3.04 -14.11
N GLU A 78 -6.05 -3.75 -14.70
CA GLU A 78 -7.33 -3.99 -14.05
C GLU A 78 -7.18 -5.05 -12.95
N GLY A 79 -7.84 -4.82 -11.82
CA GLY A 79 -7.84 -5.78 -10.71
C GLY A 79 -8.74 -6.99 -10.96
N GLY A 80 -8.46 -8.06 -10.23
CA GLY A 80 -9.28 -9.27 -10.25
C GLY A 80 -10.32 -9.31 -9.12
N PRO A 81 -11.16 -10.36 -9.07
CA PRO A 81 -12.23 -10.48 -8.07
C PRO A 81 -11.70 -10.64 -6.64
N ARG A 82 -10.48 -11.18 -6.46
CA ARG A 82 -9.82 -11.29 -5.16
C ARG A 82 -8.58 -10.41 -5.09
N ARG A 83 -8.09 -10.15 -3.87
CA ARG A 83 -6.83 -9.42 -3.65
C ARG A 83 -5.66 -10.10 -4.36
N GLN A 84 -5.51 -11.42 -4.21
CA GLN A 84 -4.42 -12.19 -4.85
C GLN A 84 -4.48 -12.17 -6.39
N ASP A 85 -5.68 -12.13 -6.98
CA ASP A 85 -5.83 -12.03 -8.44
C ASP A 85 -5.38 -10.64 -8.94
N SER A 86 -5.62 -9.60 -8.13
CA SER A 86 -5.12 -8.25 -8.40
C SER A 86 -3.60 -8.18 -8.32
N VAL A 87 -2.97 -8.85 -7.35
CA VAL A 87 -1.50 -8.94 -7.28
C VAL A 87 -0.95 -9.69 -8.51
N ALA A 88 -1.55 -10.82 -8.89
CA ALA A 88 -1.16 -11.58 -10.06
C ALA A 88 -1.24 -10.77 -11.36
N ALA A 89 -2.28 -9.94 -11.53
CA ALA A 89 -2.39 -9.01 -12.66
C ALA A 89 -1.25 -7.98 -12.66
N GLY A 90 -0.87 -7.47 -11.48
CA GLY A 90 0.28 -6.58 -11.33
C GLY A 90 1.61 -7.22 -11.70
N ILE A 91 1.84 -8.47 -11.27
CA ILE A 91 3.02 -9.27 -11.61
C ILE A 91 3.10 -9.49 -13.13
N ALA A 92 1.97 -9.84 -13.76
CA ALA A 92 1.91 -10.16 -15.19
C ALA A 92 2.36 -9.01 -16.09
N VAL A 93 2.15 -7.77 -15.66
CA VAL A 93 2.57 -6.58 -16.42
C VAL A 93 3.97 -6.08 -16.04
N ALA A 94 4.61 -6.66 -15.03
CA ALA A 94 5.98 -6.35 -14.59
C ALA A 94 6.85 -7.62 -14.40
N PRO A 95 6.93 -8.53 -15.38
CA PRO A 95 7.64 -9.80 -15.25
C PRO A 95 9.17 -9.64 -15.13
N GLU A 96 9.72 -8.51 -15.56
CA GLU A 96 11.14 -8.19 -15.53
C GLU A 96 11.67 -7.81 -14.15
N ALA A 97 10.79 -7.53 -13.19
CA ALA A 97 11.17 -7.14 -11.85
C ALA A 97 11.89 -8.28 -11.13
N ARG A 98 12.95 -7.96 -10.39
CA ARG A 98 13.63 -8.92 -9.51
C ARG A 98 12.97 -8.98 -8.14
N TRP A 99 12.39 -7.87 -7.71
CA TRP A 99 11.68 -7.73 -6.45
C TRP A 99 10.33 -7.07 -6.67
N TYR A 100 9.31 -7.59 -6.01
CA TYR A 100 8.01 -6.94 -5.91
C TYR A 100 7.86 -6.31 -4.54
N LEU A 101 7.43 -5.04 -4.51
CA LEU A 101 6.97 -4.35 -3.32
C LEU A 101 5.45 -4.17 -3.42
N VAL A 102 4.69 -5.04 -2.76
CA VAL A 102 3.23 -5.03 -2.80
C VAL A 102 2.70 -4.13 -1.69
N HIS A 103 1.88 -3.15 -2.05
CA HIS A 103 1.32 -2.19 -1.09
C HIS A 103 -0.19 -2.00 -1.28
N ASP A 104 -0.90 -1.81 -0.17
CA ASP A 104 -2.33 -1.51 -0.21
C ASP A 104 -2.50 0.01 -0.31
N ALA A 105 -3.17 0.53 -1.35
CA ALA A 105 -3.39 1.97 -1.50
C ALA A 105 -4.17 2.61 -0.33
N ALA A 106 -4.84 1.79 0.47
CA ALA A 106 -5.53 2.20 1.69
C ALA A 106 -4.58 2.49 2.87
N ARG A 107 -3.25 2.47 2.70
CA ARG A 107 -2.27 2.84 3.73
C ARG A 107 -1.51 4.12 3.33
N PRO A 108 -2.17 5.28 3.30
CA PRO A 108 -1.58 6.53 2.76
C PRO A 108 -0.42 7.08 3.58
N LEU A 109 -0.18 6.56 4.78
CA LEU A 109 0.82 7.09 5.73
C LEU A 109 2.16 6.33 5.71
N VAL A 110 2.32 5.39 4.77
CA VAL A 110 3.56 4.63 4.59
C VAL A 110 4.76 5.57 4.44
N SER A 111 5.81 5.32 5.21
CA SER A 111 7.07 6.06 5.12
C SER A 111 8.03 5.38 4.14
N ARG A 112 8.96 6.17 3.60
CA ARG A 112 10.01 5.63 2.71
C ARG A 112 10.96 4.73 3.48
N GLU A 113 11.22 5.07 4.73
CA GLU A 113 12.07 4.33 5.66
C GLU A 113 11.51 2.93 5.89
N LEU A 114 10.20 2.81 6.11
CA LEU A 114 9.54 1.51 6.24
C LEU A 114 9.67 0.69 4.95
N ALA A 115 9.39 1.28 3.79
CA ALA A 115 9.53 0.58 2.52
C ALA A 115 10.98 0.10 2.26
N LYS A 116 11.98 0.94 2.56
CA LYS A 116 13.41 0.60 2.44
C LYS A 116 13.80 -0.53 3.40
N LEU A 117 13.31 -0.49 4.64
CA LEU A 117 13.56 -1.53 5.65
C LEU A 117 13.03 -2.90 5.21
N VAL A 118 11.78 -2.94 4.73
CA VAL A 118 11.14 -4.17 4.24
C VAL A 118 11.89 -4.71 3.01
N LEU A 119 12.25 -3.85 2.05
CA LEU A 119 13.04 -4.25 0.87
C LEU A 119 14.41 -4.82 1.25
N ALA A 120 15.11 -4.19 2.21
CA ALA A 120 16.40 -4.67 2.67
C ALA A 120 16.30 -6.05 3.32
N ALA A 121 15.27 -6.29 4.14
CA ALA A 121 15.02 -7.59 4.75
C ALA A 121 14.67 -8.66 3.70
N ALA A 122 13.81 -8.34 2.73
CA ALA A 122 13.48 -9.27 1.65
C ALA A 122 14.71 -9.60 0.79
N ARG A 123 15.59 -8.63 0.52
CA ARG A 123 16.86 -8.88 -0.19
C ARG A 123 17.76 -9.88 0.53
N LYS A 124 17.70 -9.95 1.87
CA LYS A 124 18.46 -10.90 2.68
C LYS A 124 17.77 -12.26 2.84
N HIS A 125 16.43 -12.27 2.93
CA HIS A 125 15.66 -13.44 3.36
C HIS A 125 14.72 -14.01 2.28
N GLY A 126 14.65 -13.39 1.11
CA GLY A 126 13.74 -13.73 0.01
C GLY A 126 12.36 -13.10 0.14
N ALA A 127 11.83 -12.94 1.35
CA ALA A 127 10.54 -12.31 1.62
C ALA A 127 10.55 -11.59 2.97
N ALA A 128 9.87 -10.44 3.06
CA ALA A 128 9.73 -9.74 4.32
C ALA A 128 8.41 -8.95 4.42
N VAL A 129 7.90 -8.87 5.65
CA VAL A 129 6.72 -8.06 5.99
C VAL A 129 6.97 -7.20 7.24
N PRO A 130 6.43 -5.97 7.27
CA PRO A 130 6.41 -5.15 8.47
C PRO A 130 5.32 -5.61 9.43
N VAL A 131 5.64 -5.65 10.72
CA VAL A 131 4.72 -6.11 11.75
C VAL A 131 4.70 -5.18 12.95
N VAL A 132 3.53 -4.98 13.56
CA VAL A 132 3.36 -4.20 14.79
C VAL A 132 2.77 -5.05 15.91
N PRO A 133 3.11 -4.78 17.20
CA PRO A 133 2.51 -5.47 18.33
C PRO A 133 0.99 -5.34 18.37
N VAL A 134 0.31 -6.37 18.88
CA VAL A 134 -1.12 -6.29 19.18
C VAL A 134 -1.31 -5.73 20.58
N HIS A 135 -1.94 -4.55 20.68
CA HIS A 135 -2.12 -3.84 21.95
C HIS A 135 -3.39 -4.21 22.69
N ASP A 136 -4.44 -4.63 21.99
CA ASP A 136 -5.71 -5.01 22.59
C ASP A 136 -5.69 -6.45 23.09
N THR A 137 -6.58 -6.78 24.02
CA THR A 137 -6.80 -8.18 24.41
C THR A 137 -7.53 -8.90 23.27
N ILE A 138 -6.95 -9.98 22.76
CA ILE A 138 -7.57 -10.76 21.68
C ILE A 138 -8.40 -11.90 22.25
N LYS A 139 -9.64 -12.00 21.80
CA LYS A 139 -10.58 -13.08 22.15
C LYS A 139 -10.93 -13.88 20.90
N ARG A 140 -11.00 -15.21 21.00
CA ARG A 140 -11.79 -16.02 20.06
C ARG A 140 -13.24 -15.98 20.52
N VAL A 141 -14.15 -15.69 19.60
CA VAL A 141 -15.59 -15.54 19.88
C VAL A 141 -16.37 -16.44 18.94
N GLU A 142 -17.36 -17.17 19.47
CA GLU A 142 -18.29 -18.01 18.73
C GLU A 142 -19.70 -17.73 19.27
N ASP A 143 -20.68 -17.56 18.37
CA ASP A 143 -22.09 -17.26 18.71
C ASP A 143 -22.26 -16.14 19.76
N GLY A 144 -21.48 -15.07 19.62
CA GLY A 144 -21.51 -13.89 20.49
C GLY A 144 -20.92 -14.11 21.89
N ARG A 145 -20.24 -15.24 22.14
CA ARG A 145 -19.62 -15.57 23.43
C ARG A 145 -18.11 -15.73 23.30
N VAL A 146 -17.39 -15.29 24.32
CA VAL A 146 -15.93 -15.49 24.41
C VAL A 146 -15.65 -16.98 24.63
N VAL A 147 -14.86 -17.57 23.74
CA VAL A 147 -14.41 -18.96 23.82
C VAL A 147 -13.05 -19.04 24.53
N GLU A 148 -12.12 -18.19 24.13
CA GLU A 148 -10.80 -18.13 24.77
C GLU A 148 -10.19 -16.73 24.66
N THR A 149 -9.21 -16.47 25.52
CA THR A 149 -8.34 -15.30 25.41
C THR A 149 -7.02 -15.77 24.82
N ILE A 150 -6.62 -15.20 23.69
CA ILE A 150 -5.35 -15.54 23.04
C ILE A 150 -4.23 -14.76 23.72
N ASP A 151 -3.10 -15.44 24.00
CA ASP A 151 -1.89 -14.73 24.40
C ASP A 151 -1.41 -13.85 23.25
N ARG A 152 -1.50 -12.54 23.43
CA ARG A 152 -1.13 -11.53 22.43
C ARG A 152 0.37 -11.27 22.37
N ALA A 153 1.16 -11.70 23.37
CA ALA A 153 2.59 -11.41 23.43
C ALA A 153 3.37 -11.87 22.16
N PRO A 154 3.13 -13.06 21.59
CA PRO A 154 3.74 -13.46 20.33
C PRO A 154 3.02 -12.91 19.08
N LEU A 155 1.81 -12.36 19.22
CA LEU A 155 1.00 -11.93 18.07
C LEU A 155 1.49 -10.60 17.51
N ARG A 156 1.39 -10.48 16.18
CA ARG A 156 1.65 -9.24 15.47
C ARG A 156 0.58 -8.97 14.43
N ALA A 157 0.25 -7.70 14.23
CA ALA A 157 -0.54 -7.25 13.10
C ALA A 157 0.39 -6.95 11.92
N VAL A 158 0.14 -7.60 10.79
CA VAL A 158 0.92 -7.41 9.56
C VAL A 158 0.49 -6.14 8.84
N GLN A 159 1.47 -5.42 8.31
CA GLN A 159 1.26 -4.24 7.48
C GLN A 159 1.73 -4.47 6.04
N THR A 160 1.40 -3.53 5.16
CA THR A 160 2.06 -3.39 3.86
C THR A 160 2.84 -2.07 3.88
N PRO A 161 3.96 -1.92 3.13
CA PRO A 161 4.35 -2.74 1.99
C PRO A 161 4.95 -4.09 2.40
N GLN A 162 4.75 -5.12 1.58
CA GLN A 162 5.39 -6.43 1.70
C GLN A 162 6.36 -6.61 0.53
N ALA A 163 7.55 -7.15 0.78
CA ALA A 163 8.55 -7.32 -0.27
C ALA A 163 8.91 -8.78 -0.51
N PHE A 164 9.03 -9.15 -1.78
CA PHE A 164 9.25 -10.53 -2.20
C PHE A 164 10.22 -10.62 -3.37
N ALA A 165 11.07 -11.63 -3.37
CA ALA A 165 11.80 -12.04 -4.56
C ALA A 165 10.78 -12.48 -5.63
N ALA A 166 10.95 -12.00 -6.86
CA ALA A 166 9.98 -12.21 -7.93
C ALA A 166 9.63 -13.68 -8.16
N GLY A 167 10.64 -14.55 -8.21
CA GLY A 167 10.44 -15.99 -8.39
C GLY A 167 9.67 -16.66 -7.24
N LEU A 168 9.79 -16.18 -6.00
CA LEU A 168 9.05 -16.73 -4.86
C LEU A 168 7.58 -16.33 -4.93
N LEU A 169 7.29 -15.04 -5.19
CA LEU A 169 5.92 -14.56 -5.28
C LEU A 169 5.19 -15.15 -6.49
N GLN A 170 5.85 -15.20 -7.65
CA GLN A 170 5.30 -15.85 -8.85
C GLN A 170 4.98 -17.33 -8.61
N ARG A 171 5.87 -18.07 -7.93
CA ARG A 171 5.62 -19.48 -7.55
C ARG A 171 4.41 -19.59 -6.64
N ALA A 172 4.31 -18.74 -5.61
CA ALA A 172 3.18 -18.73 -4.70
C ALA A 172 1.84 -18.52 -5.43
N HIS A 173 1.77 -17.58 -6.39
CA HIS A 173 0.58 -17.37 -7.22
C HIS A 173 0.26 -18.52 -8.17
N ALA A 174 1.24 -19.29 -8.62
CA ALA A 174 1.01 -20.45 -9.48
C ALA A 174 0.43 -21.66 -8.70
N GLU A 175 0.93 -21.87 -7.48
CA GLU A 175 0.64 -23.06 -6.66
C GLU A 175 -0.57 -22.86 -5.73
N VAL A 176 -0.74 -21.68 -5.14
CA VAL A 176 -1.80 -21.41 -4.15
C VAL A 176 -3.10 -20.99 -4.84
N ARG A 177 -4.15 -21.81 -4.67
CA ARG A 177 -5.48 -21.57 -5.24
C ARG A 177 -6.51 -21.08 -4.23
N ALA A 178 -6.32 -21.44 -2.96
CA ALA A 178 -7.16 -21.00 -1.86
C ALA A 178 -7.07 -19.48 -1.67
N ASP A 179 -8.10 -18.92 -1.03
CA ASP A 179 -8.13 -17.50 -0.71
C ASP A 179 -7.11 -17.19 0.38
N ALA A 180 -6.22 -16.24 0.09
CA ALA A 180 -5.19 -15.76 0.98
C ALA A 180 -5.54 -14.35 1.50
N THR A 181 -5.23 -14.11 2.76
CA THR A 181 -5.49 -12.81 3.41
C THR A 181 -4.43 -11.77 3.05
N ASP A 182 -3.20 -12.21 2.77
CA ASP A 182 -2.09 -11.41 2.26
C ASP A 182 -1.11 -12.27 1.43
N ASP A 183 -0.09 -11.64 0.84
CA ASP A 183 0.86 -12.33 -0.05
C ASP A 183 1.84 -13.21 0.73
N ALA A 184 2.19 -12.82 1.96
CA ALA A 184 3.02 -13.62 2.86
C ALA A 184 2.38 -14.98 3.20
N SER A 185 1.07 -15.02 3.47
CA SER A 185 0.36 -16.26 3.74
C SER A 185 0.36 -17.23 2.56
N MET A 186 0.49 -16.73 1.31
CA MET A 186 0.67 -17.60 0.15
C MET A 186 2.07 -18.22 0.14
N LEU A 187 3.11 -17.46 0.50
CA LEU A 187 4.48 -17.97 0.61
C LEU A 187 4.60 -19.02 1.73
N GLU A 188 3.94 -18.80 2.86
CA GLU A 188 3.91 -19.74 3.98
C GLU A 188 3.31 -21.10 3.56
N GLN A 189 2.24 -21.09 2.77
CA GLN A 189 1.59 -22.30 2.26
C GLN A 189 2.49 -23.15 1.35
N ILE A 190 3.47 -22.53 0.67
CA ILE A 190 4.47 -23.22 -0.17
C ILE A 190 5.79 -23.47 0.59
N GLY A 191 5.76 -23.40 1.91
CA GLY A 191 6.89 -23.71 2.80
C GLY A 191 7.99 -22.64 2.80
N VAL A 192 7.72 -21.42 2.33
CA VAL A 192 8.70 -20.33 2.34
C VAL A 192 8.56 -19.53 3.64
N THR A 193 9.66 -19.38 4.36
CA THR A 193 9.72 -18.52 5.53
C THR A 193 9.70 -17.05 5.13
N VAL A 194 8.89 -16.25 5.82
CA VAL A 194 8.79 -14.81 5.61
C VAL A 194 9.44 -14.10 6.81
N ALA A 195 10.42 -13.24 6.54
CA ALA A 195 11.06 -12.46 7.59
C ALA A 195 10.14 -11.32 8.07
N THR A 196 10.31 -10.90 9.32
CA THR A 196 9.61 -9.74 9.86
C THR A 196 10.58 -8.58 10.08
N VAL A 197 10.07 -7.36 9.95
CA VAL A 197 10.72 -6.14 10.40
C VAL A 197 9.75 -5.34 11.26
N ASP A 198 10.27 -4.45 12.10
CA ASP A 198 9.43 -3.54 12.86
C ASP A 198 8.63 -2.66 11.90
N GLY A 199 7.30 -2.69 12.06
CA GLY A 199 6.36 -1.85 11.35
C GLY A 199 6.24 -0.46 11.96
N ASP A 200 5.35 0.34 11.40
CA ASP A 200 5.06 1.68 11.89
C ASP A 200 3.62 1.75 12.41
N PRO A 201 3.38 1.99 13.72
CA PRO A 201 2.02 2.11 14.27
C PRO A 201 1.15 3.15 13.57
N VAL A 202 1.74 4.19 12.96
CA VAL A 202 0.97 5.21 12.22
C VAL A 202 0.72 4.85 10.76
N ASN A 203 1.27 3.74 10.24
CA ASN A 203 0.97 3.19 8.92
C ASN A 203 -0.37 2.41 8.90
N LEU A 204 -1.44 3.08 9.34
CA LEU A 204 -2.75 2.45 9.47
C LEU A 204 -3.40 2.19 8.11
N LYS A 205 -4.21 1.11 8.05
CA LYS A 205 -5.04 0.81 6.88
C LYS A 205 -6.39 1.46 7.07
N LEU A 206 -6.79 2.30 6.11
CA LEU A 206 -8.10 2.91 6.10
C LEU A 206 -9.16 1.86 5.74
N THR A 207 -10.05 1.58 6.69
CA THR A 207 -11.12 0.58 6.60
C THR A 207 -12.47 1.12 7.01
N THR A 208 -12.50 2.16 7.85
CA THR A 208 -13.68 2.83 8.39
C THR A 208 -13.59 4.35 8.21
N PRO A 209 -14.71 5.09 8.30
CA PRO A 209 -14.69 6.56 8.26
C PRO A 209 -13.87 7.18 9.40
N ALA A 210 -13.81 6.54 10.58
CA ALA A 210 -13.00 7.01 11.70
C ALA A 210 -11.50 6.99 11.35
N ASP A 211 -11.05 6.03 10.53
CA ASP A 211 -9.66 5.93 10.10
C ASP A 211 -9.22 7.17 9.29
N LEU A 212 -10.12 7.78 8.51
CA LEU A 212 -9.83 9.01 7.77
C LEU A 212 -9.57 10.20 8.69
N LEU A 213 -10.32 10.31 9.79
CA LEU A 213 -10.11 11.37 10.78
C LEU A 213 -8.73 11.25 11.43
N VAL A 214 -8.35 10.02 11.80
CA VAL A 214 -7.03 9.72 12.36
C VAL A 214 -5.94 10.03 11.33
N ALA A 215 -6.13 9.64 10.07
CA ALA A 215 -5.16 9.89 9.02
C ALA A 215 -4.94 11.39 8.76
N ARG A 216 -6.01 12.20 8.76
CA ARG A 216 -5.92 13.67 8.64
C ARG A 216 -5.10 14.27 9.78
N ALA A 217 -5.36 13.86 11.02
CA ALA A 217 -4.64 14.35 12.19
C ALA A 217 -3.15 13.98 12.13
N LEU A 218 -2.82 12.75 11.74
CA LEU A 218 -1.43 12.28 11.61
C LEU A 218 -0.67 13.03 10.51
N LEU A 219 -1.28 13.28 9.35
CA LEU A 219 -0.65 14.08 8.28
C LEU A 219 -0.44 15.53 8.69
N ALA A 220 -1.41 16.13 9.38
CA ALA A 220 -1.26 17.49 9.89
C ALA A 220 -0.09 17.59 10.89
N ALA A 221 0.05 16.60 11.78
CA ALA A 221 1.14 16.57 12.76
C ALA A 221 2.53 16.38 12.13
N ARG A 222 2.63 15.76 10.94
CA ARG A 222 3.89 15.61 10.19
C ARG A 222 4.34 16.90 9.48
N GLY A 223 3.46 17.89 9.36
CA GLY A 223 3.67 19.08 8.54
C GLY A 223 3.40 18.86 7.04
N ASP A 224 2.97 17.65 6.67
CA ASP A 224 2.69 17.25 5.28
C ASP A 224 1.41 17.91 4.73
N ALA A 225 0.57 18.49 5.60
CA ALA A 225 -0.63 19.22 5.23
C ALA A 225 -0.36 20.65 4.70
N GLY A 226 0.83 21.22 4.92
CA GLY A 226 1.12 22.64 4.69
C GLY A 226 1.93 22.99 3.44
N THR A 227 2.46 22.01 2.70
CA THR A 227 3.33 22.30 1.54
C THR A 227 2.57 22.56 0.23
N HIS A 228 1.25 22.52 0.23
CA HIS A 228 0.45 22.53 -1.00
C HIS A 228 -0.46 23.74 -1.21
N GLU A 229 -0.57 24.67 -0.25
CA GLU A 229 -1.18 26.00 -0.51
C GLU A 229 -0.24 26.94 -1.29
N ALA A 230 1.08 26.67 -1.33
CA ALA A 230 2.05 27.61 -1.90
C ALA A 230 2.08 27.67 -3.44
N ALA A 231 1.30 26.86 -4.15
CA ALA A 231 1.25 26.89 -5.62
C ALA A 231 0.22 27.88 -6.19
N GLU A 232 -0.76 28.34 -5.41
CA GLU A 232 -1.80 29.27 -5.88
C GLU A 232 -1.47 30.77 -5.66
N GLY A 233 -0.34 31.10 -5.03
CA GLY A 233 0.00 32.47 -4.66
C GLY A 233 0.96 33.25 -5.59
N ALA A 234 1.53 32.63 -6.63
CA ALA A 234 2.66 33.23 -7.36
C ALA A 234 2.31 33.98 -8.67
N GLU A 235 1.06 33.97 -9.16
CA GLU A 235 0.70 34.64 -10.43
C GLU A 235 -0.16 35.91 -10.32
N ALA A 236 -0.61 36.31 -9.12
CA ALA A 236 -1.36 37.56 -8.95
C ALA A 236 -0.44 38.71 -8.49
N GLY A 237 0.49 39.15 -9.33
CA GLY A 237 1.44 40.19 -8.91
C GLY A 237 2.31 40.86 -9.95
N LYS A 238 1.98 40.85 -11.24
CA LYS A 238 2.64 41.71 -12.24
C LYS A 238 1.66 42.23 -13.29
N GLY A 239 0.89 43.23 -12.89
CA GLY A 239 0.00 43.98 -13.78
C GLY A 239 -0.12 45.44 -13.32
N GLY A 240 1.01 46.14 -13.27
CA GLY A 240 1.06 47.55 -12.89
C GLY A 240 1.89 48.37 -13.88
N ALA A 241 1.23 49.35 -14.49
CA ALA A 241 1.76 50.52 -15.21
C ALA A 241 2.46 50.29 -16.57
N ARG A 242 1.72 50.55 -17.66
CA ARG A 242 1.81 51.81 -18.43
C ARG A 242 0.66 51.93 -19.42
#